data_AF-A0A6G9XU09-F1
#
_entry.id   AF-A0A6G9XU09-F1
#
_cell.length_a   1.000
_cell.length_b   1.000
_cell.length_c   1.000
_cell.angle_alpha   90.00
_cell.angle_beta   90.00
_cell.angle_gamma   90.00
#
_symmetry.space_group_name_H-M   'P 1'
#
loop_
_entity.id
_entity.type
_entity.pdbx_description
1 polymer ?
#
loop_
_entity_poly.entity_id
_entity_poly.type
_entity_poly.pdbx_seq_one_letter_code
_entity_poly.pdbx_strand_id
1 'polypeptide(L)'
;MFSRWKNTAACAAAMVTAVLPVGAATTAHAAPQHCPEMYVVAVPGTWETSNAEPGKGMLAAVADNLPGDVATDYVAYPATAFPWEGEVYGRSKQEAINGTRALLTNMAQRCDSTRFALLGYSQGADAAGDVAAEIGTGLGVVRPERVALVGLISDPRRSPTDTLIGPPVLGAGAGGPRLGGFGWLTPQTYTFCAAGDLYCAIPDGDFAARIAGFFAQVSNPNPALFGAYQQQANALIADALAAGGLGLLSDQLNNSAYEERKQQIDDFLKSGIHQSYPHYAIGGGDTPLTWLRARLIEVSRG
;
A
#
# COMPACT_ATOMS: atom_id res chain seq x y z
N MET A 1 -11.67 -72.15 64.23
CA MET A 1 -10.31 -71.75 63.79
C MET A 1 -10.17 -72.05 62.31
N PHE A 2 -9.69 -71.05 61.55
CA PHE A 2 -9.15 -71.02 60.18
C PHE A 2 -8.89 -72.39 59.50
N SER A 3 -9.09 -72.60 58.19
CA SER A 3 -8.40 -71.86 57.13
C SER A 3 -8.79 -72.37 55.71
N ARG A 4 -9.05 -71.43 54.79
CA ARG A 4 -8.52 -71.22 53.41
C ARG A 4 -8.28 -72.45 52.49
N TRP A 5 -8.95 -72.51 51.32
CA TRP A 5 -8.49 -72.00 49.97
C TRP A 5 -7.53 -73.01 49.30
N LYS A 6 -7.62 -73.46 48.04
CA LYS A 6 -8.03 -72.88 46.75
C LYS A 6 -8.29 -74.03 45.77
N ASN A 7 -9.22 -73.87 44.81
CA ASN A 7 -9.24 -74.64 43.56
C ASN A 7 -9.20 -73.66 42.39
N THR A 8 -8.23 -73.81 41.50
CA THR A 8 -8.27 -73.24 40.15
C THR A 8 -7.81 -74.31 39.18
N ALA A 9 -8.74 -74.75 38.32
CA ALA A 9 -8.44 -75.43 37.07
C ALA A 9 -9.05 -74.58 35.94
N ALA A 10 -8.23 -74.25 34.97
CA ALA A 10 -8.56 -73.41 33.83
C ALA A 10 -9.25 -74.22 32.73
N CYS A 11 -10.23 -73.62 32.06
CA CYS A 11 -10.68 -74.04 30.73
C CYS A 11 -10.62 -72.82 29.82
N ALA A 12 -9.81 -72.93 28.76
CA ALA A 12 -9.70 -71.95 27.69
C ALA A 12 -10.84 -72.15 26.68
N ALA A 13 -11.52 -71.07 26.30
CA ALA A 13 -12.43 -71.04 25.17
C ALA A 13 -11.91 -70.03 24.14
N ALA A 14 -11.71 -70.49 22.91
CA ALA A 14 -11.25 -69.69 21.77
C ALA A 14 -12.37 -68.75 21.30
N MET A 15 -12.06 -67.45 21.17
CA MET A 15 -12.94 -66.48 20.52
C MET A 15 -12.48 -66.22 19.09
N VAL A 16 -13.37 -66.43 18.13
CA VAL A 16 -13.22 -66.05 16.72
C VAL A 16 -13.49 -64.56 16.59
N THR A 17 -12.48 -63.77 16.25
CA THR A 17 -12.62 -62.34 15.93
C THR A 17 -13.04 -62.15 14.48
N ALA A 18 -14.24 -61.62 14.26
CA ALA A 18 -14.65 -61.11 12.95
C ALA A 18 -13.91 -59.80 12.64
N VAL A 19 -13.13 -59.79 11.56
CA VAL A 19 -12.45 -58.57 11.07
C VAL A 19 -13.43 -57.83 10.15
N LEU A 20 -13.94 -56.68 10.60
CA LEU A 20 -14.65 -55.74 9.75
C LEU A 20 -13.63 -54.97 8.88
N PRO A 21 -13.89 -54.75 7.58
CA PRO A 21 -13.04 -53.88 6.77
C PRO A 21 -13.23 -52.44 7.26
N VAL A 22 -12.16 -51.84 7.78
CA VAL A 22 -12.10 -50.40 8.04
C VAL A 22 -12.17 -49.70 6.67
N GLY A 23 -13.28 -49.01 6.42
CA GLY A 23 -13.42 -48.17 5.23
C GLY A 23 -12.29 -47.15 5.16
N ALA A 24 -11.60 -47.09 4.02
CA ALA A 24 -10.62 -46.05 3.77
C ALA A 24 -11.30 -44.69 3.92
N ALA A 25 -10.85 -43.88 4.89
CA ALA A 25 -11.21 -42.49 4.94
C ALA A 25 -10.74 -41.84 3.64
N THR A 26 -11.68 -41.44 2.78
CA THR A 26 -11.38 -40.58 1.65
C THR A 26 -10.82 -39.29 2.24
N THR A 27 -9.52 -39.04 2.06
CA THR A 27 -8.98 -37.70 2.27
C THR A 27 -9.73 -36.80 1.29
N ALA A 28 -10.55 -35.90 1.82
CA ALA A 28 -11.15 -34.84 1.03
C ALA A 28 -9.98 -34.03 0.44
N HIS A 29 -9.63 -34.32 -0.81
CA HIS A 29 -8.75 -33.45 -1.57
C HIS A 29 -9.51 -32.13 -1.70
N ALA A 30 -9.00 -31.08 -1.06
CA ALA A 30 -9.45 -29.73 -1.37
C ALA A 30 -9.36 -29.58 -2.90
N ALA A 31 -10.41 -29.04 -3.52
CA ALA A 31 -10.36 -28.67 -4.93
C ALA A 31 -9.07 -27.85 -5.17
N PRO A 32 -8.38 -28.03 -6.31
CA PRO A 32 -7.18 -27.25 -6.62
C PRO A 32 -7.49 -25.78 -6.37
N GLN A 33 -6.65 -25.10 -5.58
CA GLN A 33 -6.85 -23.68 -5.37
C GLN A 33 -6.69 -22.97 -6.71
N HIS A 34 -7.74 -22.28 -7.12
CA HIS A 34 -7.72 -21.47 -8.33
C HIS A 34 -6.67 -20.36 -8.17
N CYS A 35 -5.75 -20.27 -9.13
CA CYS A 35 -4.69 -19.27 -9.16
C CYS A 35 -4.99 -18.24 -10.23
N PRO A 36 -5.30 -16.99 -9.87
CA PRO A 36 -5.64 -15.98 -10.86
C PRO A 36 -4.41 -15.64 -11.71
N GLU A 37 -4.60 -15.34 -12.99
CA GLU A 37 -3.54 -14.82 -13.85
C GLU A 37 -2.98 -13.49 -13.33
N MET A 38 -3.86 -12.64 -12.77
CA MET A 38 -3.49 -11.38 -12.13
C MET A 38 -4.13 -11.21 -10.75
N TYR A 39 -3.33 -10.74 -9.80
CA TYR A 39 -3.78 -10.36 -8.47
C TYR A 39 -3.54 -8.87 -8.21
N VAL A 40 -4.61 -8.14 -7.94
CA VAL A 40 -4.59 -6.70 -7.68
C VAL A 40 -4.67 -6.50 -6.17
N VAL A 41 -3.70 -5.78 -5.61
CA VAL A 41 -3.76 -5.31 -4.22
C VAL A 41 -4.01 -3.80 -4.25
N ALA A 42 -5.18 -3.39 -3.80
CA ALA A 42 -5.60 -2.01 -3.72
C ALA A 42 -5.49 -1.49 -2.28
N VAL A 43 -4.88 -0.33 -2.09
CA VAL A 43 -4.69 0.30 -0.77
C VAL A 43 -5.51 1.60 -0.71
N PRO A 44 -6.68 1.59 -0.04
CA PRO A 44 -7.54 2.76 0.07
C PRO A 44 -6.86 3.93 0.82
N GLY A 45 -7.38 5.14 0.61
CA GLY A 45 -6.91 6.34 1.30
C GLY A 45 -7.38 6.46 2.75
N THR A 46 -6.95 7.53 3.41
CA THR A 46 -7.40 7.90 4.75
C THR A 46 -8.92 7.95 4.82
N TRP A 47 -9.51 7.35 5.85
CA TRP A 47 -10.96 7.25 6.09
C TRP A 47 -11.77 6.47 5.04
N GLU A 48 -11.14 5.82 4.06
CA GLU A 48 -11.85 4.98 3.08
C GLU A 48 -11.97 3.51 3.50
N THR A 49 -11.31 3.12 4.60
CA THR A 49 -11.29 1.76 5.16
C THR A 49 -11.00 1.81 6.66
N SER A 50 -11.20 0.69 7.35
CA SER A 50 -10.74 0.48 8.72
C SER A 50 -10.51 -1.01 8.98
N ASN A 51 -9.84 -1.37 10.07
CA ASN A 51 -9.72 -2.78 10.49
C ASN A 51 -11.08 -3.40 10.89
N ALA A 52 -11.98 -2.60 11.48
CA ALA A 52 -13.27 -3.07 11.97
C ALA A 52 -14.32 -3.16 10.85
N GLU A 53 -14.30 -2.18 9.95
CA GLU A 53 -15.21 -2.03 8.82
C GLU A 53 -14.36 -1.78 7.55
N PRO A 54 -13.88 -2.85 6.90
CA PRO A 54 -13.10 -2.73 5.69
C PRO A 54 -13.89 -2.03 4.57
N GLY A 55 -13.29 -0.99 4.01
CA GLY A 55 -13.83 -0.25 2.88
C GLY A 55 -12.92 -0.33 1.66
N LYS A 56 -13.49 -0.05 0.48
CA LYS A 56 -12.77 -0.11 -0.80
C LYS A 56 -12.35 1.26 -1.33
N GLY A 57 -13.00 2.32 -0.85
CA GLY A 57 -12.75 3.69 -1.29
C GLY A 57 -12.95 3.92 -2.79
N MET A 58 -12.35 5.02 -3.29
CA MET A 58 -12.43 5.39 -4.69
C MET A 58 -11.80 4.34 -5.63
N LEU A 59 -10.86 3.55 -5.12
CA LEU A 59 -10.17 2.51 -5.90
C LEU A 59 -11.12 1.40 -6.36
N ALA A 60 -12.31 1.27 -5.74
CA ALA A 60 -13.38 0.41 -6.24
C ALA A 60 -13.72 0.67 -7.71
N ALA A 61 -13.72 1.94 -8.14
CA ALA A 61 -13.97 2.30 -9.53
C ALA A 61 -12.90 1.77 -10.50
N VAL A 62 -11.70 1.47 -10.00
CA VAL A 62 -10.59 0.93 -10.78
C VAL A 62 -10.60 -0.60 -10.74
N ALA A 63 -10.70 -1.20 -9.56
CA ALA A 63 -10.32 -2.59 -9.34
C ALA A 63 -11.47 -3.58 -9.16
N ASP A 64 -12.72 -3.12 -9.02
CA ASP A 64 -13.89 -4.02 -8.96
C ASP A 64 -14.33 -4.48 -10.35
N ASN A 65 -14.83 -5.72 -10.42
CA ASN A 65 -15.41 -6.33 -11.62
C ASN A 65 -14.48 -6.20 -12.85
N LEU A 66 -13.19 -6.49 -12.67
CA LEU A 66 -12.24 -6.55 -13.77
C LEU A 66 -12.55 -7.79 -14.63
N PRO A 67 -12.44 -7.68 -15.97
CA PRO A 67 -12.61 -8.82 -16.86
C PRO A 67 -11.39 -9.75 -16.82
N GLY A 68 -11.60 -11.00 -17.21
CA GLY A 68 -10.54 -12.02 -17.24
C GLY A 68 -10.36 -12.71 -15.90
N ASP A 69 -9.24 -13.42 -15.74
CA ASP A 69 -8.92 -14.13 -14.51
C ASP A 69 -8.14 -13.24 -13.54
N VAL A 70 -8.87 -12.30 -12.93
CA VAL A 70 -8.32 -11.31 -12.00
C VAL A 70 -8.97 -11.46 -10.63
N ALA A 71 -8.14 -11.57 -9.59
CA ALA A 71 -8.57 -11.42 -8.21
C ALA A 71 -8.11 -10.08 -7.66
N THR A 72 -8.95 -9.44 -6.85
CA THR A 72 -8.65 -8.14 -6.22
C THR A 72 -8.87 -8.24 -4.72
N ASP A 73 -7.89 -7.84 -3.93
CA ASP A 73 -8.05 -7.60 -2.49
C ASP A 73 -7.75 -6.15 -2.14
N TYR A 74 -8.49 -5.65 -1.15
CA TYR A 74 -8.30 -4.31 -0.58
C TYR A 74 -7.66 -4.44 0.80
N VAL A 75 -6.64 -3.62 1.04
CA VAL A 75 -5.96 -3.60 2.34
C VAL A 75 -6.84 -2.90 3.37
N ALA A 76 -7.24 -3.64 4.40
CA ALA A 76 -7.84 -3.09 5.62
C ALA A 76 -6.73 -2.69 6.60
N TYR A 77 -6.80 -1.46 7.10
CA TYR A 77 -5.84 -0.86 8.03
C TYR A 77 -6.52 0.35 8.70
N PRO A 78 -5.92 0.99 9.73
CA PRO A 78 -6.57 2.09 10.45
C PRO A 78 -7.01 3.27 9.56
N ALA A 79 -6.23 3.57 8.52
CA ALA A 79 -6.49 4.67 7.58
C ALA A 79 -6.69 6.03 8.27
N THR A 80 -5.88 6.31 9.30
CA THR A 80 -5.90 7.53 10.11
C THR A 80 -4.68 8.42 9.84
N ALA A 81 -4.81 9.72 10.06
CA ALA A 81 -3.74 10.70 9.79
C ALA A 81 -3.36 11.56 11.00
N PHE A 82 -4.30 11.79 11.91
CA PHE A 82 -4.16 12.78 12.98
C PHE A 82 -3.92 12.15 14.37
N PRO A 83 -3.24 12.87 15.28
CA PRO A 83 -2.88 12.33 16.59
C PRO A 83 -4.05 11.92 17.49
N TRP A 84 -5.25 12.48 17.27
CA TRP A 84 -6.44 12.16 18.06
C TRP A 84 -7.19 10.91 17.59
N GLU A 85 -6.79 10.31 16.47
CA GLU A 85 -7.48 9.17 15.85
C GLU A 85 -7.00 7.80 16.35
N GLY A 86 -6.20 7.78 17.42
CA GLY A 86 -5.62 6.57 18.01
C GLY A 86 -4.28 6.21 17.38
N GLU A 87 -4.28 5.88 16.08
CA GLU A 87 -3.05 5.60 15.33
C GLU A 87 -2.62 6.82 14.51
N VAL A 88 -1.40 7.31 14.74
CA VAL A 88 -0.86 8.46 13.99
C VAL A 88 -0.44 8.01 12.59
N TYR A 89 -0.43 8.93 11.62
CA TYR A 89 -0.12 8.68 10.20
C TYR A 89 0.93 7.59 9.94
N GLY A 90 2.13 7.71 10.53
CA GLY A 90 3.21 6.75 10.34
C GLY A 90 2.90 5.33 10.81
N ARG A 91 2.08 5.13 11.86
CA ARG A 91 1.67 3.78 12.28
C ARG A 91 0.60 3.23 11.36
N SER A 92 -0.42 4.04 11.05
CA SER A 92 -1.47 3.67 10.08
C SER A 92 -0.85 3.21 8.75
N LYS A 93 0.06 4.01 8.19
CA LYS A 93 0.82 3.68 6.99
C LYS A 93 1.62 2.37 7.14
N GLN A 94 2.30 2.17 8.26
CA GLN A 94 3.08 0.95 8.48
C GLN A 94 2.21 -0.31 8.48
N GLU A 95 0.99 -0.24 9.01
CA GLU A 95 0.01 -1.33 8.92
C GLU A 95 -0.43 -1.59 7.47
N ALA A 96 -0.71 -0.54 6.68
CA ALA A 96 -1.01 -0.69 5.26
C ALA A 96 0.12 -1.37 4.48
N ILE A 97 1.37 -0.98 4.74
CA ILE A 97 2.56 -1.61 4.15
C ILE A 97 2.60 -3.11 4.51
N ASN A 98 2.41 -3.44 5.79
CA ASN A 98 2.45 -4.82 6.26
C ASN A 98 1.32 -5.67 5.66
N GLY A 99 0.09 -5.12 5.59
CA GLY A 99 -1.05 -5.77 4.95
C GLY A 99 -0.82 -6.02 3.46
N THR A 100 -0.29 -5.02 2.75
CA THR A 100 0.08 -5.15 1.33
C THR A 100 1.11 -6.26 1.12
N ARG A 101 2.19 -6.28 1.91
CA ARG A 101 3.22 -7.33 1.86
C ARG A 101 2.64 -8.70 2.16
N ALA A 102 1.76 -8.81 3.15
CA ALA A 102 1.13 -10.08 3.53
C ALA A 102 0.27 -10.64 2.39
N LEU A 103 -0.56 -9.82 1.76
CA LEU A 103 -1.39 -10.23 0.61
C LEU A 103 -0.52 -10.71 -0.57
N LEU A 104 0.50 -9.94 -0.94
CA LEU A 104 1.43 -10.32 -2.00
C LEU A 104 2.16 -11.62 -1.68
N THR A 105 2.70 -11.76 -0.48
CA THR A 105 3.44 -12.96 -0.03
C THR A 105 2.53 -14.19 -0.07
N ASN A 106 1.33 -14.06 0.49
CA ASN A 106 0.36 -15.15 0.55
C ASN A 106 -0.06 -15.62 -0.84
N MET A 107 -0.28 -14.70 -1.79
CA MET A 107 -0.59 -15.07 -3.17
C MET A 107 0.62 -15.68 -3.87
N ALA A 108 1.80 -15.08 -3.70
CA ALA A 108 3.03 -15.56 -4.34
C ALA A 108 3.43 -16.97 -3.91
N GLN A 109 3.20 -17.34 -2.65
CA GLN A 109 3.48 -18.68 -2.10
C GLN A 109 2.52 -19.76 -2.62
N ARG A 110 1.29 -19.38 -3.00
CA ARG A 110 0.27 -20.32 -3.48
C ARG A 110 0.26 -20.44 -5.00
N CYS A 111 0.61 -19.36 -5.69
CA CYS A 111 0.45 -19.24 -7.14
C CYS A 111 1.73 -18.64 -7.74
N ASP A 112 2.66 -19.49 -8.20
CA ASP A 112 3.98 -19.08 -8.67
C ASP A 112 3.96 -18.20 -9.92
N SER A 113 2.94 -18.34 -10.77
CA SER A 113 2.80 -17.64 -12.05
C SER A 113 1.94 -16.38 -11.98
N THR A 114 1.21 -16.14 -10.89
CA THR A 114 0.32 -14.96 -10.76
C THR A 114 1.12 -13.67 -10.88
N ARG A 115 0.67 -12.77 -11.77
CA ARG A 115 1.22 -11.41 -11.88
C ARG A 115 0.51 -10.49 -10.88
N PHE A 116 1.15 -9.40 -10.50
CA PHE A 116 0.66 -8.47 -9.48
C PHE A 116 0.41 -7.08 -10.05
N ALA A 117 -0.63 -6.42 -9.57
CA ALA A 117 -0.81 -4.99 -9.72
C ALA A 117 -0.97 -4.34 -8.33
N LEU A 118 -0.34 -3.19 -8.13
CA LEU A 118 -0.42 -2.42 -6.89
C LEU A 118 -1.13 -1.10 -7.17
N LEU A 119 -2.21 -0.83 -6.45
CA LEU A 119 -2.95 0.42 -6.57
C LEU A 119 -2.99 1.11 -5.21
N GLY A 120 -2.85 2.43 -5.20
CA GLY A 120 -2.98 3.19 -3.96
C GLY A 120 -3.53 4.58 -4.20
N TYR A 121 -4.24 5.09 -3.19
CA TYR A 121 -4.73 6.47 -3.15
C TYR A 121 -4.32 7.17 -1.85
N SER A 122 -3.80 8.40 -1.92
CA SER A 122 -3.45 9.22 -0.75
C SER A 122 -2.50 8.49 0.21
N GLN A 123 -2.85 8.28 1.49
CA GLN A 123 -2.08 7.44 2.42
C GLN A 123 -1.82 6.01 1.90
N GLY A 124 -2.78 5.44 1.16
CA GLY A 124 -2.61 4.15 0.50
C GLY A 124 -1.67 4.20 -0.70
N ALA A 125 -1.60 5.33 -1.43
CA ALA A 125 -0.59 5.55 -2.48
C ALA A 125 0.81 5.63 -1.89
N ASP A 126 0.93 6.23 -0.70
CA ASP A 126 2.19 6.26 0.03
C ASP A 126 2.66 4.83 0.38
N ALA A 127 1.79 4.04 1.01
CA ALA A 127 2.07 2.67 1.40
C ALA A 127 2.34 1.74 0.21
N ALA A 128 1.47 1.76 -0.81
CA ALA A 128 1.62 0.94 -2.01
C ALA A 128 2.89 1.30 -2.79
N GLY A 129 3.20 2.59 -2.89
CA GLY A 129 4.40 3.07 -3.54
C GLY A 129 5.68 2.69 -2.78
N ASP A 130 5.67 2.68 -1.44
CA ASP A 130 6.80 2.20 -0.65
C ASP A 130 7.06 0.70 -0.89
N VAL A 131 6.01 -0.12 -0.91
CA VAL A 131 6.12 -1.54 -1.26
C VAL A 131 6.60 -1.73 -2.70
N ALA A 132 6.12 -0.92 -3.64
CA ALA A 132 6.59 -0.95 -5.03
C ALA A 132 8.07 -0.56 -5.15
N ALA A 133 8.53 0.47 -4.42
CA ALA A 133 9.94 0.86 -4.41
C ALA A 133 10.83 -0.24 -3.81
N GLU A 134 10.39 -0.92 -2.75
CA GLU A 134 11.10 -2.07 -2.18
C GLU A 134 11.23 -3.21 -3.19
N ILE A 135 10.13 -3.60 -3.84
CA ILE A 135 10.15 -4.63 -4.88
C ILE A 135 11.10 -4.22 -6.00
N GLY A 136 10.94 -3.02 -6.55
CA GLY A 136 11.72 -2.53 -7.69
C GLY A 136 13.19 -2.32 -7.41
N THR A 137 13.60 -2.20 -6.15
CA THR A 137 15.01 -2.12 -5.73
C THR A 137 15.57 -3.46 -5.24
N GLY A 138 14.80 -4.54 -5.35
CA GLY A 138 15.24 -5.90 -5.01
C GLY A 138 15.13 -6.27 -3.53
N LEU A 139 14.43 -5.48 -2.73
CA LEU A 139 14.22 -5.68 -1.29
C LEU A 139 12.82 -6.18 -0.94
N GLY A 140 11.94 -6.34 -1.94
CA GLY A 140 10.52 -6.67 -1.75
C GLY A 140 10.22 -8.16 -1.60
N VAL A 141 8.96 -8.45 -1.27
CA VAL A 141 8.44 -9.80 -1.00
C VAL A 141 8.16 -10.65 -2.24
N VAL A 142 8.19 -10.03 -3.42
CA VAL A 142 8.03 -10.68 -4.72
C VAL A 142 9.09 -10.14 -5.67
N ARG A 143 9.40 -10.90 -6.73
CA ARG A 143 10.34 -10.45 -7.76
C ARG A 143 9.72 -9.32 -8.61
N PRO A 144 10.50 -8.31 -9.04
CA PRO A 144 10.00 -7.20 -9.85
C PRO A 144 9.26 -7.63 -11.11
N GLU A 145 9.71 -8.71 -11.76
CA GLU A 145 9.15 -9.20 -13.02
C GLU A 145 7.74 -9.78 -12.86
N ARG A 146 7.32 -10.07 -11.61
CA ARG A 146 5.95 -10.50 -11.32
C ARG A 146 4.99 -9.32 -11.15
N VAL A 147 5.48 -8.10 -10.96
CA VAL A 147 4.62 -6.91 -10.92
C VAL A 147 4.44 -6.42 -12.35
N ALA A 148 3.19 -6.24 -12.79
CA ALA A 148 2.83 -5.80 -14.13
C ALA A 148 2.40 -4.32 -14.17
N LEU A 149 1.98 -3.75 -13.03
CA LEU A 149 1.50 -2.38 -12.94
C LEU A 149 1.55 -1.85 -11.51
N VAL A 150 1.93 -0.58 -11.37
CA VAL A 150 1.76 0.21 -10.14
C VAL A 150 1.02 1.50 -10.49
N GLY A 151 -0.07 1.81 -9.79
CA GLY A 151 -0.87 3.02 -9.99
C GLY A 151 -1.06 3.78 -8.70
N LEU A 152 -0.51 5.00 -8.61
CA LEU A 152 -0.49 5.80 -7.38
C LEU A 152 -1.20 7.13 -7.61
N ILE A 153 -2.34 7.31 -6.94
CA ILE A 153 -3.17 8.50 -7.03
C ILE A 153 -2.95 9.37 -5.80
N SER A 154 -2.63 10.64 -5.99
CA SER A 154 -2.30 11.58 -4.91
C SER A 154 -1.18 11.07 -3.99
N ASP A 155 -0.10 10.54 -4.57
CA ASP A 155 1.02 10.00 -3.80
C ASP A 155 1.77 11.08 -2.99
N PRO A 156 1.77 11.03 -1.65
CA PRO A 156 2.54 11.93 -0.80
C PRO A 156 4.04 11.86 -1.03
N ARG A 157 4.54 10.84 -1.74
CA ARG A 157 5.96 10.69 -2.08
C ARG A 157 6.24 10.77 -3.57
N ARG A 158 5.32 11.37 -4.35
CA ARG A 158 5.50 11.61 -5.78
C ARG A 158 6.82 12.34 -6.05
N SER A 159 7.61 11.83 -6.97
CA SER A 159 8.76 12.51 -7.54
C SER A 159 8.36 13.34 -8.77
N PRO A 160 8.97 14.51 -9.00
CA PRO A 160 8.87 15.21 -10.28
C PRO A 160 9.32 14.36 -11.48
N THR A 161 10.13 13.32 -11.24
CA THR A 161 10.62 12.39 -12.28
C THR A 161 9.75 11.16 -12.48
N ASP A 162 8.67 11.00 -11.70
CA ASP A 162 7.76 9.86 -11.89
C ASP A 162 7.00 9.99 -13.21
N THR A 163 6.56 8.86 -13.75
CA THR A 163 5.66 8.84 -14.91
C THR A 163 4.29 9.41 -14.51
N LEU A 164 4.13 10.73 -14.64
CA LEU A 164 2.88 11.44 -14.37
C LEU A 164 1.93 11.28 -15.57
N ILE A 165 0.72 10.80 -15.32
CA ILE A 165 -0.34 10.75 -16.30
C ILE A 165 -1.30 11.91 -16.07
N GLY A 166 -1.41 12.80 -17.07
CA GLY A 166 -2.26 13.98 -17.04
C GLY A 166 -1.50 15.28 -17.30
N PRO A 167 -2.12 16.44 -17.01
CA PRO A 167 -1.47 17.74 -17.11
C PRO A 167 -0.18 17.81 -16.28
N PRO A 168 0.84 18.55 -16.72
CA PRO A 168 2.05 18.76 -15.92
C PRO A 168 1.71 19.35 -14.56
N VAL A 169 2.24 18.72 -13.51
CA VAL A 169 2.14 19.20 -12.12
C VAL A 169 3.55 19.44 -11.59
N LEU A 170 3.79 20.66 -11.12
CA LEU A 170 5.06 21.08 -10.54
C LEU A 170 5.18 20.60 -9.10
N GLY A 171 6.40 20.64 -8.58
CA GLY A 171 6.66 20.26 -7.20
C GLY A 171 6.69 18.75 -6.97
N ALA A 172 6.84 18.36 -5.70
CA ALA A 172 6.92 16.98 -5.26
C ALA A 172 5.83 16.66 -4.23
N GLY A 173 5.65 15.38 -3.91
CA GLY A 173 4.80 15.01 -2.79
C GLY A 173 5.31 15.54 -1.45
N ALA A 174 4.40 15.79 -0.51
CA ALA A 174 4.71 16.39 0.80
C ALA A 174 5.70 15.58 1.65
N GLY A 175 5.70 14.25 1.53
CA GLY A 175 6.67 13.35 2.16
C GLY A 175 8.03 13.25 1.45
N GLY A 176 8.16 13.90 0.29
CA GLY A 176 9.35 13.88 -0.55
C GLY A 176 9.54 12.57 -1.33
N PRO A 177 10.34 12.59 -2.41
CA PRO A 177 10.54 11.43 -3.27
C PRO A 177 11.09 10.20 -2.55
N ARG A 178 10.77 9.01 -3.07
CA ARG A 178 11.40 7.75 -2.63
C ARG A 178 12.86 7.71 -3.07
N LEU A 179 13.78 7.49 -2.13
CA LEU A 179 15.19 7.31 -2.44
C LEU A 179 15.37 6.04 -3.29
N GLY A 180 16.05 6.17 -4.43
CA GLY A 180 16.19 5.08 -5.41
C GLY A 180 14.98 4.89 -6.34
N GLY A 181 13.90 5.64 -6.14
CA GLY A 181 12.69 5.58 -6.95
C GLY A 181 12.06 4.18 -6.96
N PHE A 182 11.50 3.79 -8.10
CA PHE A 182 10.85 2.49 -8.27
C PHE A 182 11.76 1.42 -8.91
N GLY A 183 13.05 1.71 -9.12
CA GLY A 183 14.02 0.77 -9.70
C GLY A 183 13.48 0.07 -10.97
N TRP A 184 13.50 -1.27 -10.99
CA TRP A 184 12.99 -2.09 -12.09
C TRP A 184 11.50 -1.94 -12.36
N LEU A 185 10.71 -1.41 -11.41
CA LEU A 185 9.29 -1.13 -11.63
C LEU A 185 9.02 0.22 -12.30
N THR A 186 10.02 1.10 -12.45
CA THR A 186 9.86 2.43 -13.05
C THR A 186 9.05 2.42 -14.36
N PRO A 187 9.30 1.51 -15.34
CA PRO A 187 8.55 1.51 -16.61
C PRO A 187 7.05 1.20 -16.50
N GLN A 188 6.61 0.67 -15.36
CA GLN A 188 5.25 0.22 -15.11
C GLN A 188 4.60 0.89 -13.90
N THR A 189 5.26 1.91 -13.35
CA THR A 189 4.69 2.76 -12.29
C THR A 189 4.16 4.05 -12.90
N TYR A 190 2.89 4.33 -12.65
CA TYR A 190 2.17 5.51 -13.09
C TYR A 190 1.65 6.29 -11.89
N THR A 191 1.86 7.60 -11.89
CA THR A 191 1.38 8.50 -10.84
C THR A 191 0.33 9.46 -11.39
N PHE A 192 -0.61 9.86 -10.54
CA PHE A 192 -1.65 10.83 -10.84
C PHE A 192 -1.68 11.87 -9.75
N CYS A 193 -1.72 13.14 -10.15
CA CYS A 193 -1.80 14.24 -9.20
C CYS A 193 -2.64 15.36 -9.82
N ALA A 194 -3.63 15.84 -9.07
CA ALA A 194 -4.40 17.00 -9.47
C ALA A 194 -3.59 18.28 -9.15
N ALA A 195 -3.58 19.25 -10.06
CA ALA A 195 -2.94 20.54 -9.79
C ALA A 195 -3.62 21.20 -8.58
N GLY A 196 -2.83 21.59 -7.59
CA GLY A 196 -3.32 22.14 -6.32
C GLY A 196 -3.57 21.11 -5.22
N ASP A 197 -3.42 19.81 -5.49
CA ASP A 197 -3.43 18.79 -4.44
C ASP A 197 -2.09 18.82 -3.67
N LEU A 198 -2.09 19.49 -2.52
CA LEU A 198 -0.89 19.69 -1.71
C LEU A 198 -0.31 18.39 -1.15
N TYR A 199 -0.99 17.25 -1.20
CA TYR A 199 -0.33 16.01 -0.81
C TYR A 199 0.69 15.55 -1.85
N CYS A 200 0.42 15.69 -3.15
CA CYS A 200 1.27 15.22 -4.24
C CYS A 200 1.96 16.33 -5.06
N ALA A 201 1.63 17.60 -4.80
CA ALA A 201 2.11 18.78 -5.53
C ALA A 201 2.50 19.94 -4.60
N ILE A 202 3.38 19.68 -3.63
CA ILE A 202 4.01 20.74 -2.85
C ILE A 202 4.99 21.53 -3.72
N PRO A 203 4.88 22.87 -3.83
CA PRO A 203 5.83 23.69 -4.57
C PRO A 203 7.27 23.50 -4.08
N ASP A 204 8.25 23.54 -5.01
CA ASP A 204 9.66 23.26 -4.70
C ASP A 204 10.25 24.17 -3.61
N GLY A 205 9.77 25.41 -3.56
CA GLY A 205 10.17 26.40 -2.56
C GLY A 205 9.50 26.23 -1.20
N ASP A 206 8.54 25.33 -1.03
CA ASP A 206 7.80 25.18 0.22
C ASP A 206 8.43 24.12 1.15
N PHE A 207 9.54 24.49 1.79
CA PHE A 207 10.29 23.60 2.67
C PHE A 207 9.57 23.32 3.99
N ALA A 208 8.81 24.27 4.54
CA ALA A 208 8.07 24.00 5.77
C ALA A 208 6.98 22.93 5.57
N ALA A 209 6.30 22.90 4.42
CA ALA A 209 5.36 21.82 4.11
C ALA A 209 6.08 20.47 3.94
N ARG A 210 7.24 20.46 3.27
CA ARG A 210 8.06 19.25 3.11
C ARG A 210 8.64 18.73 4.43
N ILE A 211 9.03 19.62 5.34
CA ILE A 211 9.46 19.28 6.70
C ILE A 211 8.28 18.71 7.49
N ALA A 212 7.10 19.33 7.44
CA ALA A 212 5.91 18.81 8.09
C ALA A 212 5.52 17.42 7.55
N GLY A 213 5.58 17.24 6.22
CA GLY A 213 5.38 15.94 5.58
C GLY A 213 6.39 14.91 6.05
N PHE A 214 7.69 15.24 6.13
CA PHE A 214 8.70 14.35 6.73
C PHE A 214 8.35 13.96 8.17
N PHE A 215 7.92 14.89 9.02
CA PHE A 215 7.50 14.57 10.39
C PHE A 215 6.27 13.68 10.44
N ALA A 216 5.32 13.83 9.50
CA ALA A 216 4.20 12.90 9.37
C ALA A 216 4.69 11.49 9.01
N GLN A 217 5.66 11.37 8.10
CA GLN A 217 6.26 10.08 7.73
C GLN A 217 6.94 9.38 8.91
N VAL A 218 7.64 10.14 9.77
CA VAL A 218 8.37 9.60 10.93
C VAL A 218 7.55 9.63 12.23
N SER A 219 6.24 9.86 12.17
CA SER A 219 5.38 9.93 13.36
C SER A 219 5.25 8.59 14.10
N ASN A 220 5.77 7.50 13.51
CA ASN A 220 5.95 6.19 14.13
C ASN A 220 7.41 5.72 13.89
N PRO A 221 8.38 6.24 14.65
CA PRO A 221 9.80 6.04 14.35
C PRO A 221 10.21 4.58 14.55
N ASN A 222 10.83 3.97 13.53
CA ASN A 222 11.42 2.64 13.61
C ASN A 222 12.96 2.72 13.72
N PRO A 223 13.58 2.25 14.82
CA PRO A 223 15.04 2.25 14.97
C PRO A 223 15.79 1.57 13.82
N ALA A 224 15.21 0.54 13.20
CA ALA A 224 15.82 -0.17 12.08
C ALA A 224 15.92 0.68 10.80
N LEU A 225 15.11 1.74 10.69
CA LEU A 225 15.07 2.65 9.55
C LEU A 225 15.84 3.96 9.79
N PHE A 226 16.56 4.09 10.91
CA PHE A 226 17.24 5.33 11.28
C PHE A 226 18.18 5.88 10.18
N GLY A 227 18.94 4.99 9.52
CA GLY A 227 19.81 5.38 8.41
C GLY A 227 19.04 5.94 7.21
N ALA A 228 17.89 5.37 6.89
CA ALA A 228 17.02 5.85 5.81
C ALA A 228 16.39 7.22 6.16
N TYR A 229 15.95 7.39 7.41
CA TYR A 229 15.45 8.69 7.89
C TYR A 229 16.55 9.77 7.81
N GLN A 230 17.78 9.44 8.19
CA GLN A 230 18.91 10.35 8.09
C GLN A 230 19.21 10.73 6.63
N GLN A 231 19.17 9.77 5.71
CA GLN A 231 19.35 10.04 4.28
C GLN A 231 18.24 10.95 3.72
N GLN A 232 16.99 10.71 4.10
CA GLN A 232 15.85 11.53 3.66
C GLN A 232 15.93 12.95 4.24
N ALA A 233 16.31 13.10 5.51
CA ALA A 233 16.57 14.40 6.12
C ALA A 233 17.72 15.14 5.41
N ASN A 234 18.81 14.43 5.08
CA ASN A 234 19.93 15.00 4.34
C ASN A 234 19.53 15.45 2.93
N ALA A 235 18.70 14.68 2.22
CA ALA A 235 18.17 15.07 0.91
C ALA A 235 17.30 16.33 1.02
N LEU A 236 16.43 16.42 2.03
CA LEU A 236 15.62 17.61 2.29
C LEU A 236 16.49 18.84 2.58
N ILE A 237 17.55 18.69 3.38
CA ILE A 237 18.51 19.76 3.66
C ILE A 237 19.27 20.16 2.40
N ALA A 238 19.71 19.20 1.58
CA ALA A 238 20.42 19.48 0.33
C ALA A 238 19.56 20.28 -0.64
N ASP A 239 18.27 19.94 -0.77
CA ASP A 239 17.32 20.69 -1.61
C ASP A 239 17.11 22.11 -1.07
N ALA A 240 17.00 22.28 0.26
CA ALA A 240 16.89 23.60 0.88
C ALA A 240 18.13 24.45 0.64
N LEU A 241 19.33 23.86 0.72
CA LEU A 241 20.58 24.53 0.41
C LEU A 241 20.66 24.93 -1.07
N ALA A 242 20.26 24.04 -1.98
CA ALA A 242 20.25 24.30 -3.42
C ALA A 242 19.27 25.42 -3.80
N ALA A 243 18.15 25.57 -3.09
CA ALA A 243 17.15 26.60 -3.34
C ALA A 243 17.49 27.99 -2.75
N GLY A 244 18.52 28.09 -1.89
CA GLY A 244 18.99 29.37 -1.33
C GLY A 244 19.30 29.36 0.18
N GLY A 245 19.35 28.18 0.82
CA GLY A 245 19.98 27.99 2.12
C GLY A 245 19.11 28.31 3.35
N LEU A 246 19.75 28.35 4.52
CA LEU A 246 19.07 28.58 5.82
C LEU A 246 18.34 29.93 5.90
N GLY A 247 18.68 30.91 5.04
CA GLY A 247 17.96 32.19 4.93
C GLY A 247 16.52 32.00 4.46
N LEU A 248 16.28 31.14 3.46
CA LEU A 248 14.95 30.79 2.97
C LEU A 248 14.10 30.07 4.04
N LEU A 249 14.73 29.23 4.86
CA LEU A 249 14.08 28.61 6.01
C LEU A 249 13.69 29.65 7.06
N SER A 250 14.56 30.62 7.35
CA SER A 250 14.23 31.73 8.26
C SER A 250 13.08 32.59 7.73
N ASP A 251 13.05 32.86 6.43
CA ASP A 251 11.98 33.63 5.78
C ASP A 251 10.65 32.86 5.77
N GLN A 252 10.68 31.54 5.65
CA GLN A 252 9.47 30.69 5.74
C GLN A 252 8.92 30.56 7.16
N LEU A 253 9.70 30.92 8.18
CA LEU A 253 9.31 30.89 9.59
C LEU A 253 8.82 32.26 10.11
N ASN A 254 8.70 33.27 9.24
CA ASN A 254 8.14 34.56 9.61
C ASN A 254 6.60 34.55 9.61
N ASN A 255 5.99 35.53 10.29
CA ASN A 255 4.53 35.57 10.48
C ASN A 255 3.73 35.70 9.18
N SER A 256 4.24 36.41 8.17
CA SER A 256 3.56 36.54 6.86
C SER A 256 3.56 35.21 6.10
N ALA A 257 4.68 34.51 6.08
CA ALA A 257 4.79 33.18 5.46
C ALA A 257 3.92 32.14 6.18
N TYR A 258 3.75 32.29 7.50
CA TYR A 258 2.82 31.46 8.28
C TYR A 258 1.36 31.70 7.88
N GLU A 259 0.91 32.95 7.78
CA GLU A 259 -0.48 33.25 7.39
C GLU A 259 -0.76 32.88 5.92
N GLU A 260 0.19 33.10 5.01
CA GLU A 260 0.08 32.65 3.61
C GLU A 260 -0.09 31.12 3.52
N ARG A 261 0.70 30.37 4.29
CA ARG A 261 0.61 28.91 4.35
C ARG A 261 -0.70 28.43 4.96
N LYS A 262 -1.17 29.09 6.01
CA LYS A 262 -2.47 28.78 6.60
C LYS A 262 -3.59 28.99 5.58
N GLN A 263 -3.55 30.11 4.85
CA GLN A 263 -4.49 30.39 3.77
C GLN A 263 -4.39 29.33 2.67
N GLN A 264 -3.18 28.92 2.27
CA GLN A 264 -2.97 27.87 1.26
C GLN A 264 -3.54 26.52 1.69
N ILE A 265 -3.33 26.11 2.94
CA ILE A 265 -3.91 24.88 3.51
C ILE A 265 -5.43 25.00 3.57
N ASP A 266 -5.97 26.13 4.02
CA ASP A 266 -7.41 26.36 4.06
C ASP A 266 -8.04 26.30 2.66
N ASP A 267 -7.41 26.91 1.66
CA ASP A 267 -7.87 26.90 0.27
C ASP A 267 -7.79 25.49 -0.32
N PHE A 268 -6.72 24.76 -0.05
CA PHE A 268 -6.59 23.35 -0.41
C PHE A 268 -7.73 22.51 0.18
N LEU A 269 -7.97 22.60 1.50
CA LEU A 269 -9.03 21.84 2.16
C LEU A 269 -10.42 22.21 1.63
N LYS A 270 -10.69 23.50 1.38
CA LYS A 270 -11.96 23.98 0.83
C LYS A 270 -12.17 23.60 -0.64
N SER A 271 -11.09 23.46 -1.41
CA SER A 271 -11.18 23.15 -2.84
C SER A 271 -11.79 21.78 -3.12
N GLY A 272 -11.64 20.83 -2.19
CA GLY A 272 -12.01 19.43 -2.41
C GLY A 272 -11.18 18.73 -3.48
N ILE A 273 -10.10 19.36 -3.97
CA ILE A 273 -9.30 18.86 -5.10
C ILE A 273 -8.76 17.45 -4.83
N HIS A 274 -8.40 17.16 -3.58
CA HIS A 274 -7.89 15.86 -3.18
C HIS A 274 -8.89 14.73 -3.42
N GLN A 275 -10.20 14.99 -3.34
CA GLN A 275 -11.24 13.99 -3.61
C GLN A 275 -11.78 14.06 -5.05
N SER A 276 -11.22 14.93 -5.88
CA SER A 276 -11.76 15.22 -7.22
C SER A 276 -11.35 14.21 -8.30
N TYR A 277 -10.44 13.27 -8.01
CA TYR A 277 -9.91 12.31 -8.99
C TYR A 277 -10.94 11.48 -9.78
N PRO A 278 -12.17 11.20 -9.31
CA PRO A 278 -13.20 10.58 -10.14
C PRO A 278 -13.67 11.46 -11.30
N HIS A 279 -13.43 12.76 -11.26
CA HIS A 279 -13.92 13.78 -12.20
C HIS A 279 -12.81 14.71 -12.72
N TYR A 280 -11.60 14.62 -12.18
CA TYR A 280 -10.45 15.40 -12.62
C TYR A 280 -10.02 14.95 -14.02
N ALA A 281 -10.02 15.87 -14.98
CA ALA A 281 -9.69 15.55 -16.36
C ALA A 281 -8.17 15.42 -16.56
N ILE A 282 -7.73 14.32 -17.16
CA ILE A 282 -6.31 14.09 -17.52
C ILE A 282 -6.02 14.11 -19.03
N GLY A 283 -7.03 14.45 -19.84
CA GLY A 283 -6.96 14.44 -21.30
C GLY A 283 -7.64 13.23 -21.92
N GLY A 284 -7.96 13.28 -23.21
CA GLY A 284 -8.62 12.16 -23.91
C GLY A 284 -10.04 11.84 -23.46
N GLY A 285 -10.65 12.65 -22.58
CA GLY A 285 -11.92 12.34 -21.93
C GLY A 285 -11.78 11.46 -20.68
N ASP A 286 -10.55 11.13 -20.29
CA ASP A 286 -10.27 10.28 -19.14
C ASP A 286 -10.12 11.07 -17.82
N THR A 287 -10.35 10.33 -16.74
CA THR A 287 -9.94 10.68 -15.38
C THR A 287 -8.85 9.72 -14.90
N PRO A 288 -8.11 10.04 -13.83
CA PRO A 288 -7.15 9.15 -13.22
C PRO A 288 -7.70 7.74 -12.99
N LEU A 289 -8.96 7.63 -12.57
CA LEU A 289 -9.60 6.33 -12.32
C LEU A 289 -9.90 5.58 -13.63
N THR A 290 -10.43 6.26 -14.66
CA THR A 290 -10.78 5.57 -15.93
C THR A 290 -9.55 5.12 -16.69
N TRP A 291 -8.51 5.98 -16.74
CA TRP A 291 -7.25 5.63 -17.39
C TRP A 291 -6.57 4.46 -16.67
N LEU A 292 -6.50 4.51 -15.33
CA LEU A 292 -5.85 3.46 -14.56
C LEU A 292 -6.59 2.13 -14.69
N ARG A 293 -7.92 2.15 -14.73
CA ARG A 293 -8.74 0.96 -15.01
C ARG A 293 -8.44 0.41 -16.40
N ALA A 294 -8.42 1.27 -17.42
CA ALA A 294 -8.15 0.84 -18.79
C ALA A 294 -6.77 0.19 -18.91
N ARG A 295 -5.74 0.82 -18.30
CA ARG A 295 -4.38 0.27 -18.26
C ARG A 295 -4.31 -1.05 -17.51
N LEU A 296 -5.01 -1.17 -16.39
CA LEU A 296 -5.08 -2.42 -15.61
C LEU A 296 -5.73 -3.56 -16.42
N ILE A 297 -6.79 -3.27 -17.17
CA ILE A 297 -7.43 -4.23 -18.08
C ILE A 297 -6.52 -4.63 -19.24
N GLU A 298 -5.69 -3.70 -19.74
CA GLU A 298 -4.72 -3.99 -20.79
C GLU A 298 -3.67 -4.98 -20.30
N VAL A 299 -3.04 -4.71 -19.14
CA VAL A 299 -1.99 -5.57 -18.61
C VAL A 299 -2.51 -6.91 -18.07
N SER A 300 -3.81 -7.02 -17.73
CA SER A 300 -4.39 -8.29 -17.29
C SER A 300 -4.51 -9.32 -18.40
N ARG A 301 -4.48 -8.89 -19.67
CA ARG A 301 -4.73 -9.77 -20.83
C ARG A 301 -3.52 -10.52 -21.37
N GLY A 302 -2.31 -10.29 -20.84
CA GLY A 302 -1.09 -10.93 -21.32
C GLY A 302 -0.17 -9.95 -21.99
#